data_AF-A0A087H989-F1
#
_entry.id   AF-A0A087H989-F1
#
_cell.length_a   1.000
_cell.length_b   1.000
_cell.length_c   1.000
_cell.angle_alpha   90.00
_cell.angle_beta   90.00
_cell.angle_gamma   90.00
#
_symmetry.space_group_name_H-M   'P 1'
#
loop_
_entity.id
_entity.type
_entity.pdbx_description
1 polymer ?
#
loop_
_entity_poly.entity_id
_entity_poly.type
_entity_poly.pdbx_seq_one_letter_code
_entity_poly.pdbx_strand_id
1 'polypeptide(L)'
;MGITSSSNSPRDQFLSKEVGYTSKQHLKKSFIEEINKELDVLFAPKREESFVDRDTEADARYSEFMKGGPCKESFTAMEKCVKESGVPSGKCNEPLIMFLECVSSHPDYYHPFLAVVKSAIEHGHKEVQALNAMKQALKDDALAARNQSFRDKEFRRF
;
A
#
# COMPACT_ATOMS: atom_id res chain seq x y z
N MET A 1 -2.35 19.67 -46.10
CA MET A 1 -1.86 18.29 -45.90
C MET A 1 -1.49 18.16 -44.42
N GLY A 2 -2.16 17.26 -43.69
CA GLY A 2 -2.12 17.20 -42.23
C GLY A 2 -0.86 16.56 -41.68
N ILE A 3 -0.33 17.10 -40.59
CA ILE A 3 0.77 16.52 -39.81
C ILE A 3 0.18 15.88 -38.54
N THR A 4 -0.02 14.57 -38.59
CA THR A 4 -0.26 13.73 -37.41
C THR A 4 1.08 13.39 -36.76
N SER A 5 1.68 14.31 -35.99
CA SER A 5 2.77 13.95 -35.08
C SER A 5 2.19 13.47 -33.75
N SER A 6 1.68 12.24 -33.76
CA SER A 6 1.40 11.46 -32.54
C SER A 6 2.66 10.65 -32.22
N SER A 7 3.64 11.28 -31.59
CA SER A 7 4.82 10.59 -31.05
C SER A 7 4.44 9.91 -29.73
N ASN A 8 3.75 8.78 -29.81
CA ASN A 8 3.72 7.80 -28.73
C ASN A 8 4.97 6.92 -28.88
N SER A 9 6.10 7.38 -28.32
CA SER A 9 7.34 6.60 -28.35
C SER A 9 7.21 5.38 -27.41
N PRO A 10 7.60 4.18 -27.85
CA PRO A 10 7.63 2.99 -26.99
C PRO A 10 8.44 3.17 -25.69
N ARG A 11 9.44 4.06 -25.69
CA ARG A 11 10.25 4.41 -24.51
C ARG A 11 9.44 5.15 -23.44
N ASP A 12 8.59 6.10 -23.82
CA ASP A 12 7.77 6.87 -22.87
C ASP A 12 6.71 5.99 -22.22
N GLN A 13 6.19 5.03 -22.98
CA GLN A 13 5.22 4.05 -22.50
C GLN A 13 5.86 3.01 -21.56
N PHE A 14 7.11 2.62 -21.80
CA PHE A 14 7.89 1.72 -20.94
C PHE A 14 8.27 2.40 -19.61
N LEU A 15 8.79 3.63 -19.67
CA LEU A 15 9.11 4.45 -18.48
C LEU A 15 7.87 4.70 -17.62
N SER A 16 6.72 5.01 -18.23
CA SER A 16 5.46 5.19 -17.50
C SER A 16 4.99 3.91 -16.79
N LYS A 17 5.26 2.73 -17.39
CA LYS A 17 4.92 1.43 -16.79
C LYS A 17 5.88 1.07 -15.65
N GLU A 18 7.18 1.29 -15.80
CA GLU A 18 8.17 1.04 -14.72
C GLU A 18 8.00 2.00 -13.54
N VAL A 19 7.78 3.29 -13.80
CA VAL A 19 7.45 4.28 -12.76
C VAL A 19 6.13 3.93 -12.06
N GLY A 20 5.13 3.45 -12.82
CA GLY A 20 3.87 2.98 -12.26
C GLY A 20 4.01 1.73 -11.39
N TYR A 21 4.88 0.79 -11.77
CA TYR A 21 5.16 -0.44 -11.04
C TYR A 21 5.92 -0.18 -9.74
N THR A 22 6.98 0.62 -9.80
CA THR A 22 7.77 1.05 -8.62
C THR A 22 6.94 1.86 -7.63
N SER A 23 6.09 2.77 -8.11
CA SER A 23 5.15 3.52 -7.25
C SER A 23 4.16 2.60 -6.52
N LYS A 24 3.64 1.56 -7.17
CA LYS A 24 2.72 0.59 -6.54
C LYS A 24 3.43 -0.28 -5.49
N GLN A 25 4.68 -0.67 -5.73
CA GLN A 25 5.47 -1.40 -4.75
C GLN A 25 5.77 -0.53 -3.53
N HIS A 26 6.14 0.75 -3.74
CA HIS A 26 6.37 1.70 -2.66
C HIS A 26 5.13 1.87 -1.79
N LEU A 27 3.95 2.08 -2.41
CA LEU A 27 2.68 2.22 -1.69
C LEU A 27 2.36 0.98 -0.84
N LYS A 28 2.54 -0.23 -1.41
CA LYS A 28 2.34 -1.48 -0.66
C LYS A 28 3.31 -1.61 0.52
N LYS A 29 4.57 -1.27 0.30
CA LYS A 29 5.61 -1.35 1.33
C LYS A 29 5.31 -0.39 2.48
N SER A 30 5.02 0.87 2.14
CA SER A 30 4.66 1.92 3.10
C SER A 30 3.42 1.55 3.92
N PHE A 31 2.39 1.02 3.27
CA PHE A 31 1.18 0.56 3.97
C PHE A 31 1.45 -0.57 4.97
N ILE A 32 2.28 -1.55 4.59
CA ILE A 32 2.67 -2.66 5.49
C ILE A 32 3.53 -2.13 6.65
N GLU A 33 4.45 -1.21 6.37
CA GLU A 33 5.31 -0.60 7.38
C GLU A 33 4.50 0.18 8.42
N GLU A 34 3.49 0.95 7.99
CA GLU A 34 2.60 1.68 8.89
C GLU A 34 1.75 0.74 9.75
N ILE A 35 1.21 -0.33 9.17
CA ILE A 35 0.46 -1.36 9.94
C ILE A 35 1.36 -2.00 10.99
N ASN A 36 2.56 -2.45 10.61
CA ASN A 36 3.45 -3.15 11.53
C ASN A 36 3.85 -2.24 12.69
N LYS A 37 4.21 -0.98 12.40
CA LYS A 37 4.57 0.01 13.42
C LYS A 37 3.44 0.25 14.43
N GLU A 38 2.20 0.38 13.98
CA GLU A 38 1.04 0.60 14.85
C GLU A 38 0.67 -0.67 15.63
N LEU A 39 0.81 -1.85 15.03
CA LEU A 39 0.65 -3.13 15.73
C LEU A 39 1.72 -3.32 16.81
N ASP A 40 2.98 -2.94 16.56
CA ASP A 40 4.05 -3.00 17.55
C ASP A 40 3.75 -2.12 18.77
N VAL A 41 3.17 -0.93 18.53
CA VAL A 41 2.72 -0.03 19.60
C VAL A 41 1.57 -0.66 20.38
N LEU A 42 0.61 -1.26 19.68
CA LEU A 42 -0.57 -1.87 20.30
C LEU A 42 -0.25 -3.13 21.12
N PHE A 43 0.67 -3.96 20.63
CA PHE A 43 1.06 -5.24 21.22
C PHE A 43 2.42 -5.21 21.92
N ALA A 44 2.92 -4.00 22.23
CA ALA A 44 4.20 -3.78 22.90
C ALA A 44 4.33 -4.62 24.20
N PRO A 45 5.56 -5.06 24.56
CA PRO A 45 5.81 -5.77 25.79
C PRO A 45 5.35 -4.99 27.03
N LYS A 46 4.63 -5.67 27.92
CA LYS A 46 4.39 -5.16 29.28
C LYS A 46 5.70 -5.37 30.02
N ARG A 47 6.28 -4.29 30.54
CA ARG A 47 7.63 -4.24 31.10
C ARG A 47 7.87 -5.39 32.11
N GLU A 48 9.06 -5.99 31.97
CA GLU A 48 9.64 -7.15 32.67
C GLU A 48 9.26 -8.53 32.10
N GLU A 49 9.98 -8.98 31.06
CA GLU A 49 10.88 -10.16 31.14
C GLU A 49 11.56 -10.53 29.79
N SER A 50 12.88 -10.72 29.87
CA SER A 50 13.75 -11.62 29.07
C SER A 50 14.17 -11.26 27.62
N PHE A 51 15.31 -11.86 27.23
CA PHE A 51 16.12 -11.74 26.01
C PHE A 51 15.44 -12.21 24.71
N VAL A 52 14.13 -11.99 24.57
CA VAL A 52 13.39 -12.34 23.36
C VAL A 52 13.37 -11.12 22.43
N ASP A 53 13.54 -11.34 21.12
CA ASP A 53 13.50 -10.27 20.14
C ASP A 53 12.12 -9.58 20.19
N ARG A 54 12.12 -8.25 20.31
CA ARG A 54 10.92 -7.44 20.58
C ARG A 54 9.81 -7.69 19.56
N ASP A 55 10.21 -7.89 18.31
CA ASP A 55 9.34 -8.16 17.17
C ASP A 55 8.64 -9.52 17.33
N THR A 56 9.35 -10.53 17.82
CA THR A 56 8.78 -11.88 18.05
C THR A 56 7.78 -11.92 19.22
N GLU A 57 7.94 -11.06 20.22
CA GLU A 57 7.00 -10.99 21.34
C GLU A 57 5.71 -10.23 20.96
N ALA A 58 5.83 -9.14 20.21
CA ALA A 58 4.69 -8.42 19.66
C ALA A 58 3.88 -9.32 18.71
N ASP A 59 4.54 -10.07 17.83
CA ASP A 59 3.92 -11.06 16.95
C ASP A 59 3.21 -12.17 17.72
N ALA A 60 3.81 -12.67 18.81
CA ALA A 60 3.21 -13.69 19.66
C ALA A 60 1.92 -13.18 20.32
N ARG A 61 1.96 -11.95 20.87
CA ARG A 61 0.81 -11.29 21.51
C ARG A 61 -0.29 -10.99 20.51
N TYR A 62 0.06 -10.54 19.31
CA TYR A 62 -0.88 -10.35 18.21
C TYR A 62 -1.57 -11.67 17.83
N SER A 63 -0.80 -12.75 17.69
CA SER A 63 -1.34 -14.08 17.39
C SER A 63 -2.28 -14.57 18.49
N GLU A 64 -1.91 -14.38 19.76
CA GLU A 64 -2.72 -14.74 20.92
C GLU A 64 -4.04 -13.95 20.96
N PHE A 65 -3.98 -12.63 20.78
CA PHE A 65 -5.16 -11.76 20.68
C PHE A 65 -6.10 -12.21 19.56
N MET A 66 -5.57 -12.46 18.36
CA MET A 66 -6.39 -12.89 17.22
C MET A 66 -7.03 -14.26 17.44
N LYS A 67 -6.31 -15.18 18.07
CA LYS A 67 -6.80 -16.53 18.40
C LYS A 67 -7.72 -16.57 19.62
N GLY A 68 -7.75 -15.52 20.44
CA GLY A 68 -8.67 -15.39 21.58
C GLY A 68 -10.06 -14.90 21.20
N GLY A 69 -10.24 -14.37 19.99
CA GLY A 69 -11.50 -13.76 19.54
C GLY A 69 -12.39 -14.67 18.68
N PRO A 70 -13.56 -14.18 18.27
CA PRO A 70 -14.53 -14.93 17.47
C PRO A 70 -14.02 -15.28 16.06
N CYS A 71 -12.99 -14.59 15.57
CA CYS A 71 -12.43 -14.80 14.23
C CYS A 71 -11.19 -15.71 14.21
N LYS A 72 -10.95 -16.48 15.28
CA LYS A 72 -9.82 -17.42 15.39
C LYS A 72 -9.65 -18.32 14.17
N GLU A 73 -10.73 -18.92 13.67
CA GLU A 73 -10.68 -19.87 12.56
C GLU A 73 -10.24 -19.19 11.26
N SER A 74 -10.86 -18.04 10.92
CA SER A 74 -10.48 -17.24 9.75
C SER A 74 -9.03 -16.73 9.84
N PHE A 75 -8.61 -16.29 11.02
CA PHE A 75 -7.22 -15.87 11.27
C PHE A 75 -6.23 -17.03 11.06
N THR A 76 -6.53 -18.20 11.61
CA THR A 76 -5.66 -19.38 11.48
C THR A 76 -5.55 -19.85 10.03
N ALA A 77 -6.65 -19.77 9.26
CA ALA A 77 -6.63 -20.07 7.83
C ALA A 77 -5.77 -19.09 7.04
N MET A 78 -5.88 -17.79 7.33
CA MET A 78 -5.04 -16.75 6.75
C MET A 78 -3.56 -16.95 7.11
N GLU A 79 -3.24 -17.17 8.40
CA GLU A 79 -1.88 -17.41 8.89
C GLU A 79 -1.24 -18.63 8.20
N LYS A 80 -1.99 -19.72 8.07
CA LYS A 80 -1.56 -20.93 7.37
C LYS A 80 -1.24 -20.64 5.90
N CYS A 81 -2.12 -19.95 5.18
CA CYS A 81 -1.88 -19.58 3.78
C CYS A 81 -0.58 -18.80 3.62
N VAL A 82 -0.37 -17.82 4.50
CA VAL A 82 0.82 -16.96 4.50
C VAL A 82 2.10 -17.76 4.73
N LYS A 83 2.09 -18.67 5.72
CA LYS A 83 3.21 -19.57 6.02
C LYS A 83 3.53 -20.52 4.85
N GLU A 84 2.51 -21.03 4.18
CA GLU A 84 2.68 -21.96 3.04
C GLU A 84 3.12 -21.24 1.75
N SER A 85 2.68 -20.00 1.55
CA SER A 85 2.91 -19.26 0.30
C SER A 85 4.13 -18.34 0.33
N GLY A 86 4.64 -18.02 1.52
CA GLY A 86 5.59 -16.92 1.75
C GLY A 86 4.93 -15.55 1.66
N VAL A 87 5.27 -14.65 2.59
CA VAL A 87 4.88 -13.22 2.52
C VAL A 87 5.72 -12.52 1.45
N PRO A 88 5.16 -11.61 0.62
CA PRO A 88 3.74 -11.29 0.40
C PRO A 88 3.31 -11.75 -1.00
N SER A 89 2.70 -12.94 -1.10
CA SER A 89 2.08 -13.38 -2.36
C SER A 89 0.59 -13.02 -2.40
N GLY A 90 0.08 -12.60 -3.57
CA GLY A 90 -1.36 -12.31 -3.75
C GLY A 90 -2.27 -13.53 -3.66
N LYS A 91 -1.73 -14.70 -3.31
CA LYS A 91 -2.46 -15.97 -3.20
C LYS A 91 -3.31 -16.06 -1.93
N CYS A 92 -3.01 -15.26 -0.91
CA CYS A 92 -3.74 -15.26 0.36
C CYS A 92 -4.81 -14.16 0.47
N ASN A 93 -5.18 -13.53 -0.65
CA ASN A 93 -6.20 -12.46 -0.66
C ASN A 93 -7.56 -12.96 -0.14
N GLU A 94 -7.99 -14.16 -0.55
CA GLU A 94 -9.30 -14.69 -0.16
C GLU A 94 -9.37 -15.03 1.33
N PRO A 95 -8.42 -15.79 1.92
CA PRO A 95 -8.33 -15.95 3.37
C PRO A 95 -8.20 -14.63 4.14
N LEU A 96 -7.48 -13.65 3.58
CA LEU A 96 -7.34 -12.31 4.18
C LEU A 96 -8.68 -11.56 4.18
N ILE A 97 -9.45 -11.60 3.09
CA ILE A 97 -10.77 -10.97 2.99
C ILE A 97 -11.72 -11.59 4.02
N MET A 98 -11.80 -12.92 4.09
CA MET A 98 -12.66 -13.61 5.05
C MET A 98 -12.30 -13.25 6.51
N PHE A 99 -11.00 -13.12 6.80
CA PHE A 99 -10.54 -12.68 8.11
C PHE A 99 -10.98 -11.24 8.42
N LEU A 100 -10.75 -10.30 7.50
CA LEU A 100 -11.13 -8.90 7.67
C LEU A 100 -12.65 -8.71 7.80
N GLU A 101 -13.44 -9.44 7.01
CA GLU A 101 -14.91 -9.43 7.11
C GLU A 101 -15.39 -9.90 8.49
N CYS A 102 -14.84 -11.01 8.99
CA CYS A 102 -15.16 -11.49 10.33
C CYS A 102 -14.80 -10.43 11.39
N VAL A 103 -13.58 -9.89 11.33
CA VAL A 103 -13.10 -8.89 12.29
C VAL A 103 -14.00 -7.64 12.28
N SER A 104 -14.40 -7.17 11.10
CA SER A 104 -15.32 -6.04 10.94
C SER A 104 -16.72 -6.29 11.50
N SER A 105 -17.16 -7.56 11.52
CA SER A 105 -18.45 -7.98 12.08
C SER A 105 -18.42 -8.12 13.61
N HIS A 106 -17.22 -8.10 14.21
CA HIS A 106 -17.00 -8.22 15.66
C HIS A 106 -16.22 -7.02 16.22
N PRO A 107 -16.71 -5.77 16.02
CA PRO A 107 -15.97 -4.58 16.40
C PRO A 107 -15.78 -4.45 17.91
N ASP A 108 -16.66 -5.02 18.72
CA ASP A 108 -16.57 -4.95 20.19
C ASP A 108 -15.29 -5.62 20.71
N TYR A 109 -14.89 -6.74 20.11
CA TYR A 109 -13.66 -7.44 20.48
C TYR A 109 -12.44 -6.85 19.77
N TYR A 110 -12.56 -6.54 18.47
CA TYR A 110 -11.44 -6.12 17.63
C TYR A 110 -11.24 -4.61 17.51
N HIS A 111 -11.93 -3.81 18.32
CA HIS A 111 -11.83 -2.34 18.32
C HIS A 111 -10.39 -1.80 18.21
N PRO A 112 -9.42 -2.24 19.04
CA PRO A 112 -8.06 -1.72 18.95
C PRO A 112 -7.37 -2.06 17.63
N PHE A 113 -7.59 -3.26 17.09
CA PHE A 113 -7.04 -3.66 15.80
C PHE A 113 -7.69 -2.90 14.63
N LEU A 114 -9.01 -2.70 14.68
CA LEU A 114 -9.74 -1.94 13.67
C LEU A 114 -9.28 -0.47 13.62
N ALA A 115 -8.90 0.11 14.76
CA ALA A 115 -8.32 1.45 14.80
C ALA A 115 -6.98 1.52 14.03
N VAL A 116 -6.10 0.52 14.22
CA VAL A 116 -4.84 0.40 13.48
C VAL A 116 -5.10 0.26 11.98
N VAL A 117 -5.99 -0.66 11.58
CA VAL A 117 -6.34 -0.87 10.16
C VAL A 117 -6.90 0.41 9.53
N LYS A 118 -7.75 1.15 10.25
CA LYS A 118 -8.30 2.42 9.77
C LYS A 118 -7.20 3.47 9.59
N SER A 119 -6.30 3.61 10.55
CA SER A 119 -5.15 4.53 10.46
C SER A 119 -4.31 4.25 9.22
N ALA A 120 -4.00 2.97 8.98
CA ALA A 120 -3.24 2.57 7.80
C ALA A 120 -3.98 2.86 6.48
N ILE A 121 -5.30 2.65 6.42
CA ILE A 121 -6.11 3.00 5.24
C ILE A 121 -6.05 4.51 4.97
N GLU A 122 -6.19 5.33 6.02
CA GLU A 122 -6.08 6.79 5.91
C GLU A 122 -4.68 7.23 5.46
N HIS A 123 -3.62 6.57 5.95
CA HIS A 123 -2.24 6.78 5.49
C HIS A 123 -2.09 6.45 4.00
N GLY A 124 -2.56 5.28 3.57
CA GLY A 124 -2.51 4.86 2.17
C GLY A 124 -3.29 5.79 1.24
N HIS A 125 -4.43 6.33 1.68
CA HIS A 125 -5.18 7.34 0.93
C HIS A 125 -4.37 8.61 0.70
N LYS A 126 -3.64 9.10 1.71
CA LYS A 126 -2.78 10.29 1.59
C LYS A 126 -1.64 10.05 0.59
N GLU A 127 -1.00 8.89 0.64
CA GLU A 127 0.07 8.56 -0.31
C GLU A 127 -0.44 8.47 -1.75
N VAL A 128 -1.61 7.86 -1.97
CA VAL A 128 -2.24 7.80 -3.30
C VAL A 128 -2.56 9.20 -3.80
N GLN A 129 -3.08 10.08 -2.94
CA GLN A 129 -3.36 11.48 -3.30
C GLN A 129 -2.08 12.22 -3.69
N ALA A 130 -0.99 12.06 -2.92
CA ALA A 130 0.30 12.68 -3.24
C ALA A 130 0.86 12.19 -4.58
N LEU A 131 0.82 10.87 -4.84
CA LEU A 131 1.23 10.30 -6.13
C LEU A 131 0.39 10.82 -7.30
N ASN A 132 -0.92 10.99 -7.10
CA ASN A 132 -1.80 11.54 -8.12
C ASN A 132 -1.52 13.02 -8.40
N ALA A 133 -1.24 13.81 -7.36
CA ALA A 133 -0.84 15.21 -7.51
C ALA A 133 0.49 15.35 -8.27
N MET A 134 1.50 14.53 -7.95
CA MET A 134 2.78 14.51 -8.68
C MET A 134 2.60 14.13 -10.15
N LYS A 135 1.77 13.12 -10.43
CA LYS A 135 1.44 12.72 -11.82
C LYS A 135 0.73 13.84 -12.58
N GLN A 136 -0.13 14.60 -11.91
CA GLN A 136 -0.82 15.72 -12.53
C GLN A 136 0.15 16.85 -12.85
N ALA A 137 1.02 17.24 -11.91
CA ALA A 137 2.06 18.24 -12.14
C ALA A 137 2.97 17.87 -13.33
N LEU A 138 3.40 16.61 -13.43
CA LEU A 138 4.22 16.14 -14.54
C LEU A 138 3.49 16.26 -15.90
N LYS A 139 2.19 15.98 -15.93
CA LYS A 139 1.38 16.13 -17.15
C LYS A 139 1.23 17.60 -17.54
N ASP A 140 1.02 18.46 -16.56
CA ASP A 140 0.86 19.90 -16.78
C ASP A 140 2.18 20.52 -17.28
N ASP A 141 3.32 20.13 -16.72
CA ASP A 141 4.66 20.54 -17.19
C ASP A 141 4.96 20.03 -18.59
N ALA A 142 4.64 18.77 -18.90
CA ALA A 142 4.82 18.20 -20.24
C ALA A 142 3.93 18.92 -21.28
N LEU A 143 2.70 19.27 -20.90
CA LEU A 143 1.80 20.05 -21.74
C LEU A 143 2.33 21.47 -21.95
N ALA A 144 2.83 22.13 -20.90
CA ALA A 144 3.43 23.46 -20.97
C ALA A 144 4.66 23.47 -21.89
N ALA A 145 5.56 22.50 -21.74
CA ALA A 145 6.75 22.35 -22.60
C ALA A 145 6.36 22.12 -24.06
N ARG A 146 5.34 21.30 -24.33
CA ARG A 146 4.81 21.09 -25.69
C ARG A 146 4.27 22.39 -26.29
N ASN A 147 3.46 23.13 -25.54
CA ASN A 147 2.88 24.39 -25.99
C ASN A 147 3.97 25.44 -26.25
N GLN A 148 5.00 25.51 -25.42
CA GLN A 148 6.16 26.37 -25.64
C GLN A 148 6.92 25.98 -26.91
N SER A 149 7.20 24.69 -27.11
CA SER A 149 7.88 24.20 -28.32
C SER A 149 7.11 24.51 -29.62
N PHE A 150 5.78 24.58 -29.56
CA PHE A 150 4.94 24.97 -30.68
C PHE A 150 5.12 26.46 -30.99
N ARG A 151 5.05 27.33 -29.96
CA ARG A 151 5.27 28.77 -30.13
C ARG A 151 6.66 29.11 -30.68
N ASP A 152 7.70 28.45 -30.20
CA ASP A 152 9.08 28.68 -30.67
C ASP A 152 9.28 28.26 -32.14
N LYS A 153 8.53 27.27 -32.62
CA LYS A 153 8.53 26.84 -34.03
C LYS A 153 7.73 27.80 -34.91
N GLU A 154 6.64 28.36 -34.39
CA GLU A 154 5.84 29.37 -35.07
C GLU A 154 6.63 30.66 -35.26
N PHE A 155 7.35 31.11 -34.22
CA PHE A 155 8.19 32.30 -34.27
C PHE A 155 9.36 32.18 -35.27
N ARG A 156 9.98 31.00 -35.38
CA ARG A 156 11.09 30.75 -36.35
C ARG A 156 10.66 30.61 -37.81
N ARG A 157 9.35 30.67 -38.09
CA ARG A 157 8.80 30.53 -39.44
C ARG A 157 8.65 31.87 -40.18
N PHE A 158 8.81 32.97 -39.46
CA PHE A 158 8.88 34.34 -39.96
C PHE A 158 10.32 34.84 -39.95
#